data_AF-A2D522-F1
#
_entry.id   AF-A2D522-F1
#
_cell.length_a   1.000
_cell.length_b   1.000
_cell.length_c   1.000
_cell.angle_alpha   90.00
_cell.angle_beta   90.00
_cell.angle_gamma   90.00
#
_symmetry.space_group_name_H-M   'P 1'
#
loop_
_entity.id
_entity.type
_entity.pdbx_description
1 polymer ?
#
loop_
_entity_poly.entity_id
_entity_poly.type
_entity_poly.pdbx_seq_one_letter_code
_entity_poly.pdbx_strand_id
1 'polypeptide(L)' 'QQKTTVIENGEIRFNGKGKKIRKPRTIYSSLQLQALNHRFQQTQYLALPERAELAASLGLTQTQ' A
#
# COMPACT_ATOMS: atom_id res chain seq x y z
N GLN A 1 5.29 9.16 30.15
CA GLN A 1 3.98 8.94 29.48
C GLN A 1 4.26 8.55 28.04
N GLN A 2 4.12 7.27 27.72
CA GLN A 2 4.46 6.75 26.39
C GLN A 2 3.32 7.11 25.43
N LYS A 3 3.59 7.95 24.43
CA LYS A 3 2.61 8.28 23.38
C LYS A 3 2.63 7.16 22.35
N THR A 4 1.65 6.28 22.42
CA THR A 4 1.39 5.26 21.40
C THR A 4 0.99 5.96 20.10
N THR A 5 1.90 6.04 19.14
CA THR A 5 1.58 6.48 17.78
C THR A 5 0.91 5.30 17.06
N VAL A 6 -0.41 5.32 17.01
CA VAL A 6 -1.19 4.40 16.18
C VAL A 6 -1.00 4.84 14.72
N ILE A 7 -0.30 4.04 13.93
CA ILE A 7 -0.10 4.27 12.51
C ILE A 7 -1.20 3.50 11.78
N GLU A 8 -2.30 4.18 11.48
CA GLU A 8 -3.34 3.65 10.61
C GLU A 8 -3.27 4.40 9.26
N ASN A 9 -3.12 3.67 8.15
CA ASN A 9 -3.12 4.19 6.78
C ASN A 9 -2.02 5.22 6.42
N GLY A 10 -0.96 5.34 7.23
CA GLY A 10 0.28 6.03 6.86
C GLY A 10 0.12 7.49 6.43
N GLU A 11 -0.92 8.20 6.88
CA GLU A 11 -1.05 9.64 6.69
C GLU A 11 -0.52 10.38 7.92
N ILE A 12 0.71 10.90 7.83
CA ILE A 12 1.20 11.88 8.80
C ILE A 12 0.62 13.24 8.40
N ARG A 13 -0.53 13.60 8.98
CA ARG A 13 -1.15 14.92 8.77
C ARG A 13 -0.52 15.93 9.74
N PHE A 14 0.44 16.73 9.24
CA PHE A 14 0.89 17.92 9.96
C PHE A 14 -0.03 19.09 9.64
N ASN A 15 -0.83 19.49 10.64
CA ASN A 15 -1.72 20.64 10.53
C ASN A 15 -0.90 21.93 10.73
N GLY A 16 -0.45 22.56 9.64
CA GLY A 16 0.19 23.88 9.68
C GLY A 16 1.16 24.11 8.52
N LYS A 17 0.72 24.89 7.52
CA LYS A 17 1.54 25.59 6.51
C LYS A 17 2.82 24.84 6.07
N GLY A 18 2.68 23.62 5.55
CA GLY A 18 3.79 22.80 5.07
C GLY A 18 3.33 21.89 3.95
N LYS A 19 4.09 21.83 2.86
CA LYS A 19 3.80 20.98 1.68
C LYS A 19 3.58 19.54 2.16
N LYS A 20 2.48 18.90 1.75
CA LYS A 20 2.23 17.47 2.04
C LYS A 20 3.44 16.67 1.56
N ILE A 21 4.15 16.01 2.48
CA ILE A 21 5.26 15.12 2.14
C ILE A 21 4.67 14.00 1.28
N ARG A 22 5.19 13.86 0.06
CA ARG A 22 4.74 12.79 -0.85
C ARG A 22 5.19 11.45 -0.28
N LYS A 23 4.33 10.44 -0.39
CA LYS A 23 4.73 9.07 -0.03
C LYS A 23 5.93 8.67 -0.92
N PRO A 24 7.02 8.12 -0.34
CA PRO A 24 8.13 7.61 -1.14
C PRO A 24 7.59 6.55 -2.11
N ARG A 25 8.18 6.48 -3.31
CA ARG A 25 7.78 5.47 -4.30
C ARG A 25 8.11 4.09 -3.72
N THR A 26 7.14 3.19 -3.82
CA THR A 26 7.34 1.77 -3.52
C THR A 26 8.14 1.13 -4.65
N ILE A 27 9.15 0.34 -4.30
CA ILE A 27 9.83 -0.55 -5.24
C ILE A 27 9.41 -1.97 -4.91
N TYR A 28 8.80 -2.66 -5.87
CA TYR A 28 8.40 -4.05 -5.70
C TYR A 28 9.61 -4.97 -5.91
N SER A 29 9.69 -6.04 -5.12
CA SER A 29 10.63 -7.14 -5.34
C SER A 29 10.27 -7.92 -6.62
N SER A 30 11.22 -8.70 -7.15
CA SER A 30 10.98 -9.55 -8.31
C SER A 30 9.83 -10.54 -8.09
N LEU A 31 9.75 -11.14 -6.90
CA LEU A 31 8.67 -12.06 -6.53
C LEU A 31 7.29 -11.36 -6.54
N GLN A 32 7.21 -10.14 -5.99
CA GLN A 32 5.97 -9.37 -6.00
C GLN A 32 5.53 -9.04 -7.44
N LEU A 33 6.46 -8.62 -8.31
CA LEU A 33 6.16 -8.35 -9.72
C LEU A 33 5.65 -9.60 -10.46
N GLN A 34 6.25 -10.77 -10.21
CA GLN A 34 5.79 -12.03 -10.79
C GLN A 34 4.36 -12.37 -10.35
N ALA A 35 4.06 -12.27 -9.05
CA ALA A 35 2.73 -12.53 -8.53
C ALA A 35 1.67 -11.54 -9.07
N LEU A 36 2.01 -10.26 -9.16
CA LEU A 36 1.15 -9.23 -9.76
C LEU A 36 0.84 -9.53 -11.23
N ASN A 37 1.86 -9.86 -12.02
CA ASN A 37 1.69 -10.22 -13.43
C ASN A 37 0.85 -11.49 -13.61
N HIS A 38 1.09 -12.52 -12.80
CA HIS A 38 0.31 -13.75 -12.84
C HIS A 38 -1.16 -13.49 -12.54
N ARG A 39 -1.47 -12.74 -11.47
CA ARG A 39 -2.87 -12.38 -11.16
C ARG A 39 -3.50 -11.52 -12.25
N PHE A 40 -2.75 -10.59 -12.84
CA PHE A 40 -3.24 -9.74 -13.92
C PHE A 40 -3.62 -10.53 -15.19
N GLN A 41 -2.88 -11.59 -15.53
CA GLN A 41 -3.23 -12.48 -16.64
C GLN A 41 -4.58 -13.19 -16.42
N GLN A 42 -4.93 -13.50 -15.16
CA GLN A 42 -6.19 -14.14 -14.81
C GLN A 42 -7.34 -13.13 -14.69
N THR A 43 -7.07 -11.99 -14.05
CA THR A 43 -8.08 -10.97 -13.77
C THR A 43 -7.40 -9.61 -13.68
N GLN A 44 -7.64 -8.78 -14.70
CA GLN A 44 -7.04 -7.45 -14.80
C GLN A 44 -7.61 -6.46 -13.78
N TYR A 45 -8.88 -6.64 -13.40
CA TYR A 45 -9.60 -5.76 -12.49
C TYR A 45 -10.16 -6.55 -11.33
N LEU A 46 -9.49 -6.42 -10.19
CA LEU A 46 -9.95 -6.98 -8.93
C LEU A 46 -11.00 -6.08 -8.30
N ALA A 47 -11.98 -6.69 -7.65
CA ALA A 47 -12.88 -5.99 -6.75
C ALA A 47 -12.11 -5.45 -5.54
N LEU A 48 -12.67 -4.46 -4.85
CA LEU A 48 -12.06 -3.85 -3.67
C LEU A 48 -11.58 -4.85 -2.60
N PRO A 49 -12.35 -5.89 -2.21
CA PRO A 49 -11.89 -6.89 -1.24
C PRO A 49 -10.72 -7.73 -1.78
N GLU A 50 -10.79 -8.19 -3.03
CA GLU A 50 -9.75 -9.02 -3.64
C GLU A 50 -8.41 -8.27 -3.77
N ARG A 51 -8.46 -6.94 -3.98
CA ARG A 51 -7.24 -6.10 -3.95
C ARG A 51 -6.61 -6.07 -2.56
N ALA A 52 -7.41 -5.96 -1.51
CA ALA A 52 -6.90 -5.91 -0.14
C ALA A 52 -6.23 -7.25 0.23
N GLU A 53 -6.84 -8.37 -0.15
CA GLU A 53 -6.28 -9.70 0.09
C GLU A 53 -4.98 -9.91 -0.70
N LEU A 54 -4.95 -9.56 -1.98
CA LEU A 54 -3.73 -9.65 -2.78
C LEU A 54 -2.61 -8.79 -2.19
N ALA A 55 -2.89 -7.54 -1.86
CA ALA A 55 -1.92 -6.64 -1.25
C ALA A 55 -1.40 -7.21 0.09
N ALA A 56 -2.28 -7.70 0.97
CA ALA A 56 -1.90 -8.32 2.23
C ALA A 56 -0.97 -9.53 2.02
N SER A 57 -1.27 -10.41 1.06
CA SER A 57 -0.43 -11.57 0.73
C SER A 57 0.97 -11.19 0.23
N LEU A 58 1.11 -10.02 -0.39
CA LEU A 58 2.37 -9.50 -0.92
C LEU A 58 3.09 -8.56 0.08
N GLY A 59 2.52 -8.33 1.26
CA GLY A 59 3.03 -7.36 2.23
C GLY A 59 2.95 -5.91 1.73
N LEU A 60 1.99 -5.63 0.85
CA LEU A 60 1.68 -4.31 0.30
C LEU A 60 0.43 -3.73 0.96
N THR A 61 0.29 -2.41 0.88
CA THR A 61 -0.96 -1.73 1.19
C THR A 61 -1.93 -1.83 0.03
N GLN A 62 -3.24 -1.82 0.28
CA GLN A 62 -4.27 -1.91 -0.76
C GLN A 62 -4.14 -0.87 -1.89
N THR A 63 -3.52 0.28 -1.60
CA THR A 63 -3.31 1.39 -2.55
C THR A 63 -2.02 1.29 -3.36
N GLN A 64 -1.16 0.30 -3.09
CA GLN A 64 0.05 -0.03 -3.85
C GLN A 64 -0.24 -1.15 -4.85
#